data_AF-A0A3N5YYJ2-F1
#
_entry.id   AF-A0A3N5YYJ2-F1
#
_cell.length_a   1.000
_cell.length_b   1.000
_cell.length_c   1.000
_cell.angle_alpha   90.00
_cell.angle_beta   90.00
_cell.angle_gamma   90.00
#
_symmetry.space_group_name_H-M   'P 1'
#
loop_
_entity.id
_entity.type
_entity.pdbx_description
1 polymer ?
#
loop_
_entity_poly.entity_id
_entity_poly.type
_entity_poly.pdbx_seq_one_letter_code
_entity_poly.pdbx_strand_id
1 'polypeptide(L)'
;MDKKSKSTKRLQAAKEINRIVFEYYMECSQAKAKGIPVGWMPPMNGAIEIFYAMGLQPVFPENWSPVCAAFGLAPKNFEISENMGYS
;
A
#
# COMPACT_ATOMS: atom_id res chain seq x y z
N MET A 1 -32.84 22.75 10.07
CA MET A 1 -31.83 21.68 10.22
C MET A 1 -30.49 22.26 9.82
N ASP A 2 -29.67 22.68 10.79
CA ASP A 2 -28.35 23.25 10.51
C ASP A 2 -27.41 22.18 9.96
N LYS A 3 -26.93 22.39 8.73
CA LYS A 3 -25.84 21.61 8.14
C LYS A 3 -24.57 21.93 8.93
N LYS A 4 -24.18 21.04 9.86
CA LYS A 4 -22.85 21.10 10.49
C LYS A 4 -21.79 21.02 9.39
N SER A 5 -21.11 22.13 9.13
CA SER A 5 -19.95 22.20 8.24
C SER A 5 -18.86 21.27 8.77
N LYS A 6 -18.41 20.31 7.95
CA LYS A 6 -17.32 19.40 8.32
C LYS A 6 -16.03 20.23 8.46
N SER A 7 -15.32 20.05 9.57
CA SER A 7 -14.01 20.67 9.76
C SER A 7 -13.06 20.24 8.64
N THR A 8 -12.50 21.20 7.92
CA THR A 8 -11.47 20.98 6.89
C THR A 8 -10.05 20.97 7.46
N LYS A 9 -9.90 21.21 8.78
CA LYS A 9 -8.60 21.24 9.45
C LYS A 9 -8.05 19.82 9.53
N ARG A 10 -6.97 19.57 8.79
CA ARG A 10 -6.16 18.34 8.91
C ARG A 10 -4.98 18.61 9.85
N LEU A 11 -4.64 17.63 10.67
CA LEU A 11 -3.41 17.66 11.45
C LEU A 11 -2.22 17.71 10.50
N GLN A 12 -1.14 18.38 10.92
CA GLN A 12 0.09 18.44 10.15
C GLN A 12 0.67 17.02 9.90
N ALA A 13 0.64 16.16 10.92
CA ALA A 13 1.03 14.76 10.81
C ALA A 13 0.24 13.99 9.72
N ALA A 14 -1.05 14.29 9.54
CA ALA A 14 -1.84 13.64 8.50
C ALA A 14 -1.38 14.03 7.07
N LYS A 15 -0.81 15.23 6.89
CA LYS A 15 -0.21 15.63 5.60
C LYS A 15 1.12 14.90 5.38
N GLU A 16 1.94 14.80 6.41
CA GLU A 16 3.24 14.13 6.35
C GLU A 16 3.13 12.63 6.08
N ILE A 17 2.15 11.96 6.69
CA ILE A 17 1.88 10.54 6.43
C ILE A 17 1.60 10.27 4.96
N ASN A 18 0.80 11.13 4.28
CA ASN A 18 0.52 10.94 2.86
C ASN A 18 1.80 11.01 2.01
N ARG A 19 2.73 11.91 2.35
CA ARG A 19 4.03 12.02 1.68
C ARG A 19 4.84 10.74 1.86
N ILE A 20 4.96 10.25 3.09
CA ILE A 20 5.73 9.03 3.41
C ILE A 20 5.16 7.81 2.67
N VAL A 21 3.84 7.64 2.67
CA VAL A 21 3.18 6.53 1.96
C VAL A 21 3.42 6.62 0.45
N PHE A 22 3.34 7.82 -0.13
CA PHE A 22 3.62 8.04 -1.54
C PHE A 22 5.07 7.70 -1.89
N GLU A 23 6.03 8.19 -1.10
CA GLU A 23 7.46 7.91 -1.27
C GLU A 23 7.74 6.41 -1.22
N TYR A 24 7.16 5.71 -0.24
CA TYR A 24 7.27 4.25 -0.13
C TYR A 24 6.79 3.53 -1.39
N TYR A 25 5.61 3.86 -1.94
CA TYR A 25 5.14 3.22 -3.18
C TYR A 25 5.97 3.59 -4.41
N MET A 26 6.52 4.80 -4.44
CA MET A 26 7.44 5.23 -5.50
C MET A 26 8.74 4.42 -5.46
N GLU A 27 9.31 4.20 -4.28
CA GLU A 27 10.48 3.34 -4.07
C GLU A 27 10.20 1.90 -4.52
N CYS A 28 9.06 1.34 -4.13
CA CYS A 28 8.62 0.02 -4.56
C CYS A 28 8.55 -0.11 -6.09
N SER A 29 7.96 0.88 -6.76
CA SER A 29 7.85 0.91 -8.22
C SER A 29 9.20 1.01 -8.92
N GLN A 30 10.12 1.80 -8.34
CA GLN A 30 11.46 2.01 -8.91
C GLN A 30 12.45 0.88 -8.59
N ALA A 31 12.22 0.08 -7.55
CA ALA A 31 13.14 -0.96 -7.09
C ALA A 31 13.58 -1.90 -8.22
N LYS A 32 12.62 -2.36 -9.04
CA LYS A 32 12.91 -3.21 -10.20
C LYS A 32 13.83 -2.53 -11.23
N ALA A 33 13.60 -1.24 -11.50
CA ALA A 33 14.45 -0.47 -12.43
C ALA A 33 15.86 -0.24 -11.88
N LYS A 34 16.01 -0.20 -10.56
CA LYS A 34 17.30 -0.08 -9.85
C LYS A 34 18.03 -1.41 -9.65
N GLY A 35 17.46 -2.53 -10.12
CA GLY A 35 18.01 -3.87 -9.91
C GLY A 35 17.89 -4.36 -8.46
N ILE A 36 17.05 -3.72 -7.64
CA ILE A 36 16.78 -4.11 -6.26
C ILE A 36 15.71 -5.21 -6.27
N PRO A 37 15.96 -6.41 -5.71
CA PRO A 37 14.96 -7.45 -5.63
C PRO A 37 13.80 -7.02 -4.72
N VAL A 38 12.57 -7.29 -5.16
CA VAL A 38 11.34 -6.96 -4.43
C VAL A 38 10.79 -8.23 -3.79
N GLY A 39 10.52 -8.18 -2.48
CA GLY A 39 9.94 -9.30 -1.75
C GLY A 39 8.59 -8.93 -1.15
N TRP A 40 7.60 -9.82 -1.28
CA TRP A 40 6.29 -9.66 -0.64
C TRP A 40 6.33 -10.27 0.75
N MET A 41 5.81 -9.54 1.75
CA MET A 41 5.79 -10.01 3.13
C MET A 41 4.52 -9.55 3.86
N PRO A 42 4.03 -10.33 4.84
CA PRO A 42 2.92 -9.91 5.68
C PRO A 42 3.39 -8.86 6.72
N PRO A 43 2.55 -7.86 7.06
CA PRO A 43 2.94 -6.75 7.92
C PRO A 43 3.03 -7.13 9.42
N MET A 44 2.36 -8.20 9.86
CA MET A 44 2.19 -8.45 11.30
C MET A 44 3.33 -9.20 11.99
N ASN A 45 4.11 -10.03 11.27
CA ASN A 45 5.18 -10.86 11.85
C ASN A 45 6.46 -10.91 10.99
N GLY A 46 6.56 -10.06 9.98
CA GLY A 46 7.63 -10.14 9.01
C GLY A 46 8.91 -9.48 9.51
N ALA A 47 10.05 -10.16 9.38
CA ALA A 47 11.37 -9.65 9.71
C ALA A 47 11.83 -8.58 8.69
N ILE A 48 11.13 -7.43 8.68
CA ILE A 48 11.33 -6.34 7.72
C ILE A 48 12.76 -5.80 7.80
N GLU A 49 13.34 -5.79 9.00
CA GLU A 49 14.73 -5.41 9.25
C GLU A 49 15.70 -6.35 8.51
N ILE A 50 15.37 -7.64 8.41
CA ILE A 50 16.17 -8.61 7.66
C ILE A 50 16.08 -8.33 6.15
N PHE A 51 14.90 -7.97 5.63
CA PHE A 51 14.75 -7.60 4.22
C PHE A 51 15.63 -6.41 3.87
N TYR A 52 15.59 -5.35 4.68
CA TYR A 52 16.46 -4.20 4.47
C TYR A 52 17.94 -4.55 4.60
N ALA A 53 18.33 -5.37 5.59
CA ALA A 53 19.71 -5.82 5.74
C ALA A 53 20.21 -6.64 4.55
N MET A 54 19.32 -7.40 3.90
CA MET A 54 19.60 -8.15 2.67
C MET A 54 19.56 -7.28 1.40
N GLY A 55 19.26 -5.98 1.51
CA GLY A 55 19.09 -5.10 0.35
C GLY A 55 17.86 -5.41 -0.49
N LEU A 56 16.82 -5.98 0.14
CA LEU A 56 15.53 -6.27 -0.51
C LEU A 56 14.55 -5.10 -0.28
N GLN A 57 13.72 -4.81 -1.27
CA GLN A 57 12.60 -3.90 -1.11
C GLN A 57 11.37 -4.69 -0.62
N PRO A 58 10.93 -4.51 0.63
CA PRO A 58 9.70 -5.12 1.11
C PRO A 58 8.46 -4.44 0.49
N VAL A 59 7.46 -5.25 0.15
CA VAL A 59 6.13 -4.83 -0.27
C VAL A 59 5.07 -5.60 0.53
N PHE A 60 4.01 -4.91 0.95
CA PHE A 60 2.91 -5.48 1.74
C PHE A 60 1.63 -5.58 0.91
N PRO A 61 1.25 -6.77 0.40
CA PRO A 61 0.01 -6.96 -0.34
C PRO A 61 -1.23 -6.56 0.46
N GLU A 62 -1.24 -6.77 1.78
CA GLU A 62 -2.35 -6.36 2.65
C GLU A 62 -2.53 -4.83 2.69
N ASN A 63 -1.48 -4.05 2.48
CA ASN A 63 -1.57 -2.59 2.39
C ASN A 63 -1.99 -2.14 0.98
N TRP A 64 -1.64 -2.91 -0.05
CA TRP A 64 -2.02 -2.61 -1.43
C TRP A 64 -3.49 -2.88 -1.73
N SER A 65 -4.07 -3.94 -1.13
CA SER A 65 -5.49 -4.28 -1.34
C SER A 65 -6.45 -3.13 -0.97
N PRO A 66 -6.34 -2.45 0.18
CA PRO A 66 -7.10 -1.24 0.49
C PRO A 66 -6.87 -0.08 -0.49
N VAL A 67 -5.66 0.07 -1.04
CA VAL A 67 -5.39 1.08 -2.08
C VAL A 67 -6.20 0.75 -3.33
N CYS A 68 -6.14 -0.49 -3.82
CA CYS A 68 -6.97 -0.95 -4.94
C CYS A 68 -8.46 -0.70 -4.69
N ALA A 69 -8.95 -0.99 -3.49
CA ALA A 69 -10.34 -0.73 -3.12
C ALA A 69 -10.68 0.77 -3.16
N ALA A 70 -9.80 1.64 -2.63
CA ALA A 70 -10.00 3.09 -2.64
C ALA A 70 -10.04 3.67 -4.06
N PHE A 71 -9.34 3.05 -5.02
CA PHE A 71 -9.37 3.41 -6.44
C PHE A 71 -10.46 2.68 -7.25
N GLY A 72 -11.35 1.92 -6.60
CA GLY A 72 -12.45 1.22 -7.27
C GLY A 72 -12.01 -0.01 -8.11
N LEU A 73 -10.79 -0.50 -7.90
CA LEU A 73 -10.24 -1.65 -8.62
C LEU A 73 -10.62 -2.99 -7.98
N ALA A 74 -11.11 -2.99 -6.74
CA ALA A 74 -11.44 -4.22 -6.01
C ALA A 74 -12.44 -5.14 -6.73
N PRO A 75 -13.58 -4.67 -7.28
CA PRO A 75 -14.54 -5.57 -7.93
C PRO A 75 -13.94 -6.36 -9.09
N LYS A 76 -13.16 -5.70 -9.96
CA LYS A 76 -12.49 -6.36 -11.09
C LYS A 76 -11.44 -7.36 -10.62
N ASN A 77 -10.69 -7.04 -9.57
CA ASN A 77 -9.69 -7.95 -9.01
C ASN A 77 -10.35 -9.20 -8.40
N PHE A 78 -11.51 -9.06 -7.75
CA PHE A 78 -12.29 -10.19 -7.24
C PHE A 78 -12.82 -11.06 -8.38
N GLU A 79 -13.45 -10.47 -9.40
CA GLU A 79 -13.94 -11.20 -10.58
C GLU A 79 -12.82 -12.01 -11.26
N ILE A 80 -11.62 -11.44 -11.41
CA ILE A 80 -10.46 -12.17 -11.94
C ILE A 80 -10.11 -13.36 -11.03
N SER A 81 -10.09 -13.16 -9.72
CA SER A 81 -9.73 -14.21 -8.75
C SER A 81 -10.78 -15.33 -8.72
N GLU A 82 -12.06 -14.99 -8.75
CA GLU A 82 -13.18 -15.95 -8.83
C GLU A 82 -13.09 -16.79 -10.12
N ASN A 83 -12.78 -16.15 -11.26
CA ASN A 83 -12.54 -16.86 -12.52
C ASN A 83 -11.30 -17.77 -12.51
N MET A 84 -10.36 -17.55 -11.59
CA MET A 84 -9.22 -18.45 -11.34
C MET A 84 -9.59 -19.62 -10.41
N GLY A 85 -10.82 -19.68 -9.90
CA GLY A 85 -11.31 -20.76 -9.03
C GLY A 85 -11.18 -20.48 -7.53
N TYR A 86 -10.86 -19.25 -7.14
CA TYR A 86 -10.88 -18.84 -5.73
C TYR A 86 -12.33 -18.52 -5.29
N SER A 87 -12.70 -18.97 -4.07
CA SER A 87 -14.05 -18.77 -3.48
C SER A 87 -14.12 -17.56 -2.56
#